data_AF-W9N8P3-F1
#
_entry.id   AF-W9N8P3-F1
#
_cell.length_a   1.000
_cell.length_b   1.000
_cell.length_c   1.000
_cell.angle_alpha   90.00
_cell.angle_beta   90.00
_cell.angle_gamma   90.00
#
_symmetry.space_group_name_H-M   'P 1'
#
loop_
_entity.id
_entity.type
_entity.pdbx_description
1 polymer ?
#
loop_
_entity_poly.entity_id
_entity_poly.type
_entity_poly.pdbx_seq_one_letter_code
_entity_poly.pdbx_strand_id
1 'polypeptide(L)'
;MRELFFYINLRQAFLLTPQYAKRISSRTVLFTSVPKECLDEDHIRSLFNGSAKKIWIAGDTKQLDRIIQERDNVAMKLEKGEIEWIKLCNKERIKYETKTGNEAERATTSTSDPESGNLVTGRSREDKRPTHREGPLGLIGEKVDTIQWGRKKLKDLIPEAQNAQNNWLTGDYEKHTAFFVEFSTQYDAQVAFQAATHHRALQMSPRFIGIKPNEVIWKSLNYSWWQVAIRRYVIYTAIAGLVVFWALPVTIVGIIAQVNTIKSLPGLTWIQNIPQVILGAVSGLLPSIALSILMSSVPVFIRTCARWSGCVSLSQAELFTQKAYFIFQVLQVFLVQTLSNSFISSLVTILRNPNNVFGMLSSSIPTASNFYISFFIVQGLTIATSVLTQVFEFAMFTLSSRFTNRTPRIMYDKWTTLMRN
;
A
#
# COMPACT_ATOMS: atom_id res chain seq x y z
N MET A 1 -32.84 9.97 -3.15
CA MET A 1 -33.23 9.81 -1.73
C MET A 1 -33.43 8.35 -1.32
N ARG A 2 -34.13 7.50 -2.09
CA ARG A 2 -34.33 6.07 -1.76
C ARG A 2 -33.05 5.31 -1.40
N GLU A 3 -32.03 5.40 -2.25
CA GLU A 3 -30.75 4.70 -2.04
C GLU A 3 -30.01 5.18 -0.77
N LEU A 4 -30.10 6.47 -0.45
CA LEU A 4 -29.50 7.02 0.77
C LEU A 4 -30.21 6.47 2.02
N PHE A 5 -31.55 6.42 1.99
CA PHE A 5 -32.34 5.85 3.08
C PHE A 5 -32.04 4.35 3.26
N PHE A 6 -31.98 3.59 2.16
CA PHE A 6 -31.58 2.19 2.18
C PHE A 6 -30.18 2.01 2.77
N TYR A 7 -29.20 2.81 2.32
CA TYR A 7 -27.84 2.77 2.86
C TYR A 7 -27.78 3.07 4.35
N ILE A 8 -28.51 4.08 4.83
CA ILE A 8 -28.56 4.44 6.25
C ILE A 8 -29.13 3.27 7.08
N ASN A 9 -30.24 2.68 6.64
CA ASN A 9 -30.86 1.54 7.32
C ASN A 9 -29.96 0.31 7.32
N LEU A 10 -29.33 0.00 6.19
CA LEU A 10 -28.40 -1.12 6.07
C LEU A 10 -27.17 -0.92 6.97
N ARG A 11 -26.61 0.30 7.00
CA ARG A 11 -25.52 0.65 7.90
C ARG A 11 -25.94 0.50 9.36
N GLN A 12 -27.13 0.98 9.73
CA GLN A 12 -27.63 0.87 11.10
C GLN A 12 -27.85 -0.59 11.50
N ALA A 13 -28.48 -1.40 10.65
CA ALA A 13 -28.65 -2.83 10.86
C ALA A 13 -27.30 -3.54 11.04
N PHE A 14 -26.31 -3.22 10.19
CA PHE A 14 -24.96 -3.77 10.30
C PHE A 14 -24.30 -3.40 11.64
N LEU A 15 -24.37 -2.13 12.05
CA LEU A 15 -23.78 -1.63 13.29
C LEU A 15 -24.44 -2.20 14.56
N LEU A 16 -25.69 -2.65 14.47
CA LEU A 16 -26.44 -3.29 15.55
C LEU A 16 -26.21 -4.81 15.63
N THR A 17 -25.59 -5.42 14.61
CA THR A 17 -25.30 -6.86 14.60
C THR A 17 -24.41 -7.25 15.79
N PRO A 18 -24.70 -8.36 16.51
CA PRO A 18 -23.90 -8.81 17.65
C PRO A 18 -22.41 -9.04 17.33
N GLN A 19 -22.10 -9.45 16.10
CA GLN A 19 -20.73 -9.62 15.61
C GLN A 19 -19.97 -8.29 15.57
N TYR A 20 -20.62 -7.21 15.14
CA TYR A 20 -20.02 -5.88 15.13
C TYR A 20 -19.84 -5.36 16.55
N ALA A 21 -20.84 -5.52 17.42
CA ALA A 21 -20.80 -5.07 18.80
C ALA A 21 -19.69 -5.74 19.63
N LYS A 22 -19.36 -7.00 19.35
CA LYS A 22 -18.26 -7.73 20.01
C LYS A 22 -16.87 -7.33 19.52
N ARG A 23 -16.77 -6.63 18.38
CA ARG A 23 -15.50 -6.23 17.79
C ARG A 23 -14.75 -5.27 18.72
N ILE A 24 -13.42 -5.39 18.79
CA ILE A 24 -12.61 -4.46 19.59
C ILE A 24 -12.72 -3.03 19.04
N SER A 25 -12.70 -2.87 17.72
CA SER A 25 -12.75 -1.54 17.08
C SER A 25 -14.07 -0.80 17.30
N SER A 26 -15.20 -1.48 17.52
CA SER A 26 -16.49 -0.81 17.80
C SER A 26 -16.60 -0.34 19.25
N ARG A 27 -15.82 -0.94 20.16
CA ARG A 27 -15.75 -0.59 21.57
C ARG A 27 -14.54 0.26 21.93
N THR A 28 -13.70 0.59 20.95
CA THR A 28 -12.48 1.37 21.16
C THR A 28 -12.59 2.74 20.53
N VAL A 29 -12.29 3.78 21.32
CA VAL A 29 -12.25 5.17 20.86
C VAL A 29 -10.81 5.67 20.87
N LEU A 30 -10.41 6.31 19.76
CA LEU A 30 -9.15 7.01 19.62
C LEU A 30 -9.36 8.50 19.89
N PHE A 31 -8.60 9.03 20.85
CA PHE A 31 -8.51 10.45 21.14
C PHE A 31 -7.17 10.99 20.62
N THR A 32 -7.20 12.09 19.89
CA THR A 32 -5.99 12.75 19.35
C THR A 32 -5.86 14.19 19.86
N SER A 33 -4.67 14.77 19.71
CA SER A 33 -4.35 16.13 20.17
C SER A 33 -4.58 16.31 21.68
N VAL A 34 -4.16 15.32 22.45
CA VAL A 34 -4.29 15.30 23.91
C VAL A 34 -3.13 16.09 24.54
N PRO A 35 -3.40 17.02 25.49
CA PRO A 35 -2.35 17.71 26.23
C PRO A 35 -1.45 16.73 26.99
N LYS A 36 -0.14 17.03 27.08
CA LYS A 36 0.83 16.20 27.82
C LYS A 36 0.50 16.04 29.30
N GLU A 37 -0.18 17.03 29.88
CA GLU A 37 -0.66 17.01 31.27
C GLU A 37 -1.75 15.96 31.52
N CYS A 38 -2.55 15.63 30.50
CA CYS A 38 -3.64 14.66 30.59
C CYS A 38 -3.23 13.24 30.16
N LEU A 39 -1.96 13.01 29.83
CA LEU A 39 -1.41 11.75 29.33
C LEU A 39 -0.98 10.79 30.45
N ASP A 40 -1.83 10.72 31.48
CA ASP A 40 -1.68 9.81 32.60
C ASP A 40 -2.84 8.82 32.66
N GLU A 41 -2.55 7.57 33.01
CA GLU A 41 -3.54 6.50 32.95
C GLU A 41 -4.65 6.73 33.97
N ASP A 42 -4.31 7.14 35.20
CA ASP A 42 -5.27 7.39 36.27
C ASP A 42 -6.18 8.57 35.94
N HIS A 43 -5.61 9.64 35.38
CA HIS A 43 -6.38 10.78 34.92
C HIS A 43 -7.37 10.38 33.81
N ILE A 44 -6.93 9.60 32.82
CA ILE A 44 -7.80 9.09 31.76
C ILE A 44 -8.91 8.20 32.33
N ARG A 45 -8.60 7.33 33.31
CA ARG A 45 -9.62 6.50 33.99
C ARG A 45 -10.65 7.34 34.72
N SER A 46 -10.21 8.40 35.41
CA SER A 46 -11.10 9.33 36.12
C SER A 46 -12.04 10.06 35.17
N LEU A 47 -11.57 10.41 33.97
CA LEU A 47 -12.36 11.12 32.95
C LEU A 47 -13.56 10.30 32.45
N PHE A 48 -13.48 8.96 32.50
CA PHE A 48 -14.55 8.06 32.07
C PHE A 48 -15.27 7.37 33.24
N ASN A 49 -15.14 7.87 34.48
CA ASN A 49 -15.83 7.34 35.67
C ASN A 49 -15.72 5.80 35.83
N GLY A 50 -14.58 5.21 35.43
CA GLY A 50 -14.35 3.77 35.52
C GLY A 50 -15.02 2.90 34.44
N SER A 51 -15.71 3.48 33.45
CA SER A 51 -16.25 2.72 32.30
C SER A 51 -15.15 2.21 31.34
N ALA A 52 -13.94 2.75 31.44
CA ALA A 52 -12.78 2.34 30.66
C ALA A 52 -12.28 0.96 31.10
N LYS A 53 -12.31 -0.01 30.18
CA LYS A 53 -11.82 -1.38 30.42
C LYS A 53 -10.30 -1.46 30.25
N LYS A 54 -9.78 -0.89 29.16
CA LYS A 54 -8.33 -0.88 28.87
C LYS A 54 -7.95 0.41 28.18
N ILE A 55 -6.79 0.95 28.57
CA ILE A 55 -6.25 2.19 28.03
C ILE A 55 -4.90 1.86 27.38
N TRP A 56 -4.65 2.46 26.22
CA TRP A 56 -3.36 2.41 25.55
C TRP A 56 -2.92 3.82 25.21
N ILE A 57 -1.82 4.26 25.80
CA ILE A 57 -1.18 5.52 25.44
C ILE A 57 -0.28 5.23 24.22
N ALA A 58 -0.45 6.01 23.15
CA ALA A 58 0.44 5.89 22.00
C ALA A 58 1.80 6.52 22.36
N GLY A 59 2.88 6.01 21.79
CA GLY A 59 4.24 6.53 22.03
C GLY A 59 5.18 6.23 20.89
N ASP A 60 6.39 6.81 20.95
CA ASP A 60 7.38 6.64 19.89
C ASP A 60 8.00 5.24 19.91
N THR A 61 7.63 4.43 18.92
CA THR A 61 8.15 3.07 18.74
C THR A 61 9.33 3.01 17.78
N LYS A 62 9.84 4.12 17.22
CA LYS A 62 10.85 4.07 16.13
C LYS A 62 12.07 3.21 16.44
N GLN A 63 12.63 3.34 17.66
CA GLN A 63 13.81 2.57 18.06
C GLN A 63 13.46 1.08 18.25
N LEU A 64 12.34 0.80 18.91
CA LEU A 64 11.82 -0.55 19.11
C LEU A 64 11.52 -1.25 17.78
N ASP A 65 10.81 -0.56 16.88
CA ASP A 65 10.48 -1.03 15.54
C ASP A 65 11.74 -1.31 14.73
N ARG A 66 12.77 -0.46 14.86
CA ARG A 66 14.06 -0.69 14.18
C ARG A 66 14.73 -1.97 14.68
N ILE A 67 14.84 -2.18 16.00
CA ILE A 67 15.45 -3.39 16.58
C ILE A 67 14.67 -4.64 16.17
N ILE A 68 13.33 -4.59 16.23
CA ILE A 68 12.45 -5.70 15.82
C ILE A 68 12.61 -5.98 14.32
N GLN A 69 12.62 -4.95 13.47
CA GLN A 69 12.82 -5.11 12.02
C GLN A 69 14.21 -5.69 11.72
N GLU A 70 15.25 -5.23 12.39
CA GLU A 70 16.61 -5.78 12.24
C GLU A 70 16.65 -7.26 12.63
N ARG A 71 16.06 -7.63 13.78
CA ARG A 71 15.90 -9.03 14.20
C ARG A 71 15.14 -9.86 13.17
N ASP A 72 13.99 -9.40 12.70
CA ASP A 72 13.13 -10.13 11.76
C ASP A 72 13.79 -10.28 10.39
N ASN A 73 14.52 -9.26 9.93
CA ASN A 73 15.32 -9.32 8.71
C ASN A 73 16.44 -10.37 8.80
N VAL A 74 17.14 -10.42 9.94
CA VAL A 74 18.16 -11.45 10.19
C VAL A 74 17.53 -12.84 10.25
N ALA A 75 16.39 -12.99 10.93
CA ALA A 75 15.66 -14.26 11.01
C ALA A 75 15.22 -14.74 9.61
N MET A 76 14.66 -13.85 8.79
CA MET A 76 14.29 -14.18 7.40
C MET A 76 15.51 -14.55 6.54
N LYS A 77 16.65 -13.89 6.76
CA LYS A 77 17.90 -14.21 6.07
C LYS A 77 18.45 -15.57 6.49
N LEU A 78 18.38 -15.90 7.78
CA LEU A 78 18.76 -17.21 8.31
C LEU A 78 17.87 -18.31 7.73
N GLU A 79 16.55 -18.14 7.77
CA GLU A 79 15.58 -19.09 7.21
C GLU A 79 15.86 -19.35 5.73
N LYS A 80 16.12 -18.27 4.96
CA LYS A 80 16.49 -18.38 3.54
C LYS A 80 17.78 -19.17 3.33
N GLY A 81 18.81 -18.90 4.13
CA GLY A 81 20.08 -19.62 4.08
C GLY A 81 19.93 -21.12 4.40
N GLU A 82 19.19 -21.44 5.47
CA GLU A 82 18.95 -22.84 5.86
C GLU A 82 18.16 -23.60 4.80
N ILE A 83 17.12 -22.99 4.22
CA ILE A 83 16.33 -23.63 3.15
C ILE A 83 17.14 -23.81 1.87
N GLU A 84 17.99 -22.85 1.50
CA GLU A 84 18.89 -23.01 0.35
C GLU A 84 19.86 -24.16 0.56
N TRP A 85 20.39 -24.30 1.77
CA TRP A 85 21.27 -25.41 2.13
C TRP A 85 20.53 -26.75 2.11
N ILE A 86 19.32 -26.83 2.69
CA ILE A 86 18.47 -28.03 2.67
C ILE A 86 18.14 -28.44 1.22
N LYS A 87 17.78 -27.48 0.36
CA LYS A 87 17.51 -27.75 -1.07
C LYS A 87 18.74 -28.27 -1.80
N LEU A 88 19.92 -27.73 -1.50
CA LEU A 88 21.18 -28.21 -2.07
C LEU A 88 21.47 -29.64 -1.61
N CYS A 89 21.39 -29.92 -0.30
CA CYS A 89 21.58 -31.26 0.25
C CYS A 89 20.59 -32.26 -0.35
N ASN A 90 19.31 -31.89 -0.46
CA ASN A 90 18.28 -32.75 -1.04
C ASN A 90 18.51 -33.00 -2.55
N LYS A 91 18.95 -31.99 -3.30
CA LYS A 91 19.29 -32.15 -4.73
C LYS A 91 20.46 -33.12 -4.93
N GLU A 92 21.48 -33.04 -4.08
CA GLU A 92 22.61 -33.98 -4.12
C GLU A 92 22.17 -35.39 -3.69
N ARG A 93 21.32 -35.52 -2.66
CA ARG A 93 20.70 -36.80 -2.27
C ARG A 93 19.94 -37.44 -3.44
N ILE A 94 19.05 -36.71 -4.10
CA ILE A 94 18.29 -37.21 -5.25
C ILE A 94 19.22 -37.61 -6.40
N LYS A 95 20.28 -36.84 -6.68
CA LYS A 95 21.28 -37.22 -7.68
C LYS A 95 22.00 -38.51 -7.32
N TYR A 96 22.35 -38.68 -6.05
CA TYR A 96 22.97 -39.91 -5.55
C TYR A 96 22.01 -41.09 -5.69
N GLU A 97 20.78 -40.98 -5.19
CA GLU A 97 19.74 -42.02 -5.33
C GLU A 97 19.45 -42.38 -6.78
N THR A 98 19.42 -41.42 -7.69
CA THR A 98 19.24 -41.68 -9.13
C THR A 98 20.44 -42.41 -9.74
N LYS A 99 21.66 -42.08 -9.30
CA LYS A 99 22.89 -42.77 -9.74
C LYS A 99 22.96 -44.18 -9.19
N THR A 100 22.69 -44.36 -7.89
CA THR A 100 22.70 -45.66 -7.22
C THR A 100 21.54 -46.55 -7.69
N GLY A 101 20.36 -45.99 -8.00
CA GLY A 101 19.26 -46.73 -8.64
C GLY A 101 19.62 -47.22 -10.05
N ASN A 102 20.32 -46.40 -10.84
CA ASN A 102 20.85 -46.80 -12.15
C ASN A 102 22.05 -47.76 -12.05
N GLU A 103 22.82 -47.72 -10.97
CA GLU A 103 23.91 -48.65 -10.69
C GLU A 103 23.38 -49.99 -10.16
N ALA A 104 22.30 -50.03 -9.38
CA ALA A 104 21.64 -51.26 -8.96
C ALA A 104 21.03 -52.04 -10.15
N GLU A 105 20.58 -51.34 -11.20
CA GLU A 105 20.12 -51.96 -12.45
C GLU A 105 21.29 -52.40 -13.37
N ARG A 106 22.50 -51.86 -13.17
CA ARG A 106 23.74 -52.25 -13.88
C ARG A 106 24.64 -53.23 -13.10
N ALA A 107 24.39 -53.43 -11.81
CA ALA A 107 25.19 -54.28 -10.92
C ALA A 107 24.72 -55.74 -10.87
N THR A 108 23.85 -56.18 -11.78
CA THR A 108 23.66 -57.62 -12.06
C THR A 108 24.84 -58.24 -12.83
N THR A 109 25.94 -57.50 -13.03
CA THR A 109 27.16 -58.06 -13.65
C THR A 109 28.44 -57.44 -13.10
N SER A 110 28.71 -57.58 -11.80
CA SER A 110 30.05 -57.84 -11.24
C SER A 110 30.04 -57.77 -9.71
N THR A 111 30.53 -58.85 -9.11
CA THR A 111 30.74 -59.05 -7.67
C THR A 111 31.76 -58.06 -7.10
N SER A 112 31.36 -57.26 -6.12
CA SER A 112 32.23 -56.68 -5.10
C SER A 112 31.46 -56.36 -3.81
N ASP A 113 32.18 -56.45 -2.69
CA ASP A 113 31.74 -56.68 -1.31
C ASP A 113 30.54 -55.85 -0.77
N PRO A 114 29.59 -56.49 -0.05
CA PRO A 114 28.53 -55.81 0.69
C PRO A 114 28.94 -55.29 2.08
N GLU A 115 30.21 -55.45 2.50
CA GLU A 115 30.70 -55.09 3.84
C GLU A 115 31.55 -53.79 3.91
N SER A 116 31.57 -52.97 2.86
CA SER A 116 31.94 -51.56 3.05
C SER A 116 30.72 -50.82 3.58
N GLY A 117 30.56 -50.84 4.90
CA GLY A 117 29.65 -49.99 5.66
C GLY A 117 29.96 -48.48 5.55
N ASN A 118 30.32 -48.00 4.36
CA ASN A 118 29.99 -46.64 3.95
C ASN A 118 28.47 -46.59 3.70
N LEU A 119 27.72 -46.68 4.80
CA LEU A 119 26.62 -45.74 5.01
C LEU A 119 27.22 -44.41 4.59
N VAL A 120 26.91 -43.94 3.38
CA VAL A 120 27.32 -42.64 2.88
C VAL A 120 26.93 -41.69 3.97
N THR A 121 27.93 -41.33 4.78
CA THR A 121 27.79 -40.29 5.77
C THR A 121 27.19 -39.16 4.97
N GLY A 122 25.97 -38.77 5.33
CA GLY A 122 25.36 -37.54 4.89
C GLY A 122 26.20 -36.39 5.46
N ARG A 123 27.48 -36.31 5.08
CA ARG A 123 28.36 -35.16 5.20
C ARG A 123 27.72 -34.12 4.31
N SER A 124 26.73 -33.46 4.89
CA SER A 124 26.30 -32.14 4.48
C SER A 124 27.59 -31.34 4.33
N ARG A 125 28.04 -31.10 3.09
CA ARG A 125 29.32 -30.41 2.85
C ARG A 125 29.20 -29.04 3.48
N GLU A 126 29.83 -28.85 4.64
CA GLU A 126 29.83 -27.56 5.35
C GLU A 126 30.46 -26.48 4.47
N ASP A 127 31.40 -26.86 3.61
CA ASP A 127 32.10 -26.01 2.64
C ASP A 127 31.17 -25.35 1.60
N LYS A 128 29.97 -25.92 1.36
CA LYS A 128 29.01 -25.40 0.38
C LYS A 128 27.88 -24.59 1.02
N ARG A 129 28.02 -24.18 2.28
CA ARG A 129 27.01 -23.34 2.94
C ARG A 129 26.88 -21.97 2.25
N PRO A 130 25.67 -21.40 2.22
CA PRO A 130 25.44 -20.10 1.58
C PRO A 130 26.18 -19.00 2.34
N THR A 131 26.99 -18.25 1.61
CA THR A 131 27.80 -17.15 2.14
C THR A 131 27.28 -15.81 1.65
N HIS A 132 27.45 -14.77 2.45
CA HIS A 132 27.15 -13.39 2.05
C HIS A 132 28.23 -12.44 2.56
N ARG A 133 28.22 -11.20 2.08
CA ARG A 133 29.09 -10.13 2.58
C ARG A 133 28.30 -9.17 3.46
N GLU A 134 28.90 -8.71 4.55
CA GLU A 134 28.23 -7.88 5.56
C GLU A 134 27.96 -6.44 5.12
N GLY A 135 28.74 -5.90 4.16
CA GLY A 135 28.62 -4.51 3.76
C GLY A 135 27.38 -4.18 2.93
N PRO A 136 27.18 -2.89 2.64
CA PRO A 136 25.99 -2.41 1.95
C PRO A 136 25.84 -3.11 0.59
N LEU A 137 24.60 -3.52 0.29
CA LEU A 137 24.22 -4.23 -0.94
C LEU A 137 24.98 -5.56 -1.18
N GLY A 138 25.70 -6.09 -0.18
CA GLY A 138 26.44 -7.34 -0.28
C GLY A 138 27.70 -7.28 -1.16
N LEU A 139 28.19 -6.08 -1.48
CA LEU A 139 29.34 -5.88 -2.38
C LEU A 139 30.67 -5.72 -1.63
N ILE A 140 30.62 -5.15 -0.43
CA ILE A 140 31.80 -4.76 0.37
C ILE A 140 31.81 -5.58 1.67
N GLY A 141 32.98 -5.86 2.23
CA GLY A 141 33.14 -6.55 3.52
C GLY A 141 33.52 -8.03 3.43
N GLU A 142 33.71 -8.63 4.61
CA GLU A 142 34.13 -10.02 4.78
C GLU A 142 33.05 -11.00 4.31
N LYS A 143 33.48 -12.11 3.72
CA LYS A 143 32.58 -13.18 3.27
C LYS A 143 32.33 -14.14 4.44
N VAL A 144 31.14 -14.08 5.00
CA VAL A 144 30.75 -14.87 6.18
C VAL A 144 29.71 -15.93 5.82
N ASP A 145 29.70 -17.05 6.56
CA ASP A 145 28.63 -18.06 6.48
C ASP A 145 27.33 -17.45 7.01
N THR A 146 26.30 -17.42 6.16
CA THR A 146 25.00 -16.81 6.48
C THR A 146 24.33 -17.47 7.67
N ILE A 147 24.49 -18.78 7.83
CA ILE A 147 23.81 -19.55 8.89
C ILE A 147 24.46 -19.26 10.24
N GLN A 148 25.78 -19.41 10.32
CA GLN A 148 26.52 -19.16 11.56
C GLN A 148 26.43 -17.69 11.99
N TRP A 149 26.57 -16.78 11.03
CA TRP A 149 26.38 -15.35 11.24
C TRP A 149 24.98 -15.04 11.77
N GLY A 150 23.93 -15.56 11.13
CA GLY A 150 22.55 -15.31 11.51
C GLY A 150 22.24 -15.82 12.93
N ARG A 151 22.75 -17.01 13.29
CA ARG A 151 22.61 -17.57 14.65
C ARG A 151 23.31 -16.73 15.69
N LYS A 152 24.55 -16.29 15.42
CA LYS A 152 25.31 -15.41 16.34
C LYS A 152 24.59 -14.07 16.50
N LYS A 153 24.20 -13.44 15.40
CA LYS A 153 23.53 -12.13 15.42
C LYS A 153 22.16 -12.19 16.10
N LEU A 154 21.37 -13.25 15.91
CA LEU A 154 20.12 -13.46 16.63
C LEU A 154 20.32 -13.67 18.12
N LYS A 155 21.41 -14.33 18.54
CA LYS A 155 21.74 -14.49 19.96
C LYS A 155 21.92 -13.13 20.66
N ASP A 156 22.43 -12.13 19.94
CA ASP A 156 22.58 -10.77 20.45
C ASP A 156 21.29 -9.94 20.32
N LEU A 157 20.59 -10.04 19.17
CA LEU A 157 19.40 -9.24 18.88
C LEU A 157 18.14 -9.67 19.65
N ILE A 158 17.99 -10.96 19.99
CA ILE A 158 16.84 -11.45 20.76
C ILE A 158 16.77 -10.80 22.15
N PRO A 159 17.83 -10.83 22.99
CA PRO A 159 17.78 -10.18 24.30
C PRO A 159 17.69 -8.66 24.17
N GLU A 160 18.33 -8.05 23.16
CA GLU A 160 18.18 -6.61 22.90
C GLU A 160 16.72 -6.24 22.60
N ALA A 161 16.04 -7.00 21.75
CA ALA A 161 14.62 -6.81 21.44
C ALA A 161 13.73 -7.03 22.68
N GLN A 162 14.04 -8.04 23.50
CA GLN A 162 13.30 -8.28 24.75
C GLN A 162 13.47 -7.14 25.74
N ASN A 163 14.69 -6.61 25.90
CA ASN A 163 14.95 -5.46 26.75
C ASN A 163 14.23 -4.22 26.25
N ALA A 164 14.26 -3.96 24.93
CA ALA A 164 13.52 -2.85 24.34
C ALA A 164 11.99 -2.99 24.53
N GLN A 165 11.45 -4.21 24.43
CA GLN A 165 10.04 -4.49 24.72
C GLN A 165 9.69 -4.29 26.19
N ASN A 166 10.58 -4.71 27.11
CA ASN A 166 10.39 -4.51 28.54
C ASN A 166 10.42 -3.02 28.91
N ASN A 167 11.36 -2.25 28.37
CA ASN A 167 11.43 -0.79 28.55
C ASN A 167 10.16 -0.10 28.04
N TRP A 168 9.60 -0.58 26.92
CA TRP A 168 8.32 -0.11 26.44
C TRP A 168 7.17 -0.43 27.42
N LEU A 169 7.12 -1.65 27.96
CA LEU A 169 6.10 -2.06 28.91
C LEU A 169 6.19 -1.31 30.25
N THR A 170 7.39 -0.92 30.67
CA THR A 170 7.60 -0.09 31.88
C THR A 170 7.24 1.37 31.67
N GLY A 171 6.92 1.80 30.44
CA GLY A 171 6.53 3.18 30.13
C GLY A 171 7.70 4.12 29.84
N ASP A 172 8.91 3.59 29.63
CA ASP A 172 10.10 4.38 29.31
C ASP A 172 10.16 4.74 27.81
N TYR A 173 9.21 5.57 27.38
CA TYR A 173 9.12 6.05 26.00
C TYR A 173 8.48 7.44 25.91
N GLU A 174 8.77 8.16 24.82
CA GLU A 174 8.11 9.42 24.56
C GLU A 174 6.63 9.21 24.19
N LYS A 175 5.73 9.62 25.08
CA LYS A 175 4.28 9.54 24.87
C LYS A 175 3.84 10.49 23.74
N HIS A 176 3.08 9.97 22.79
CA HIS A 176 2.40 10.74 21.75
C HIS A 176 1.16 11.44 22.31
N THR A 177 0.70 12.47 21.61
CA THR A 177 -0.52 13.23 21.96
C THR A 177 -1.82 12.49 21.60
N ALA A 178 -1.85 11.18 21.78
CA ALA A 178 -3.00 10.34 21.47
C ALA A 178 -3.07 9.10 22.38
N PHE A 179 -4.29 8.64 22.65
CA PHE A 179 -4.54 7.41 23.38
C PHE A 179 -5.79 6.70 22.86
N PHE A 180 -5.86 5.39 23.10
CA PHE A 180 -7.01 4.53 22.82
C PHE A 180 -7.65 4.09 24.13
N VAL A 181 -8.97 4.03 24.16
CA VAL A 181 -9.74 3.47 25.28
C VAL A 181 -10.70 2.43 24.77
N GLU A 182 -10.56 1.19 25.24
CA GLU A 182 -11.56 0.14 25.08
C GLU A 182 -12.57 0.23 26.21
N PHE A 183 -13.84 0.18 25.86
CA PHE A 183 -14.98 0.11 26.78
C PHE A 183 -15.57 -1.30 26.80
N SER A 184 -16.32 -1.62 27.86
CA SER A 184 -17.01 -2.90 27.98
C SER A 184 -18.11 -3.06 26.91
N THR A 185 -18.87 -1.99 26.67
CA THR A 185 -19.98 -1.97 25.71
C THR A 185 -19.76 -0.96 24.57
N GLN A 186 -20.40 -1.20 23.42
CA GLN A 186 -20.39 -0.24 22.29
C GLN A 186 -21.14 1.06 22.64
N TYR A 187 -22.15 0.97 23.52
CA TYR A 187 -22.89 2.13 24.00
C TYR A 187 -21.96 3.10 24.73
N ASP A 188 -21.17 2.60 25.69
CA ASP A 188 -20.23 3.43 26.46
C ASP A 188 -19.17 4.07 25.55
N ALA A 189 -18.67 3.32 24.57
CA ALA A 189 -17.74 3.85 23.58
C ALA A 189 -18.35 4.99 22.75
N GLN A 190 -19.62 4.85 22.34
CA GLN A 190 -20.33 5.88 21.59
C GLN A 190 -20.60 7.12 22.46
N VAL A 191 -20.96 6.93 23.73
CA VAL A 191 -21.14 8.02 24.69
C VAL A 191 -19.82 8.76 24.89
N ALA A 192 -18.71 8.05 25.13
CA ALA A 192 -17.38 8.66 25.25
C ALA A 192 -16.96 9.43 23.99
N PHE A 193 -17.23 8.88 22.81
CA PHE A 193 -16.97 9.54 21.53
C PHE A 193 -17.74 10.86 21.36
N GLN A 194 -18.96 10.97 21.91
CA GLN A 194 -19.78 12.18 21.82
C GLN A 194 -19.49 13.17 22.95
N ALA A 195 -19.46 12.69 24.20
CA ALA A 195 -19.49 13.50 25.41
C ALA A 195 -18.13 14.03 25.89
N ALA A 196 -17.03 13.28 25.69
CA ALA A 196 -15.73 13.66 26.25
C ALA A 196 -15.12 14.89 25.54
N THR A 197 -15.38 16.08 26.08
CA THR A 197 -14.85 17.35 25.59
C THR A 197 -13.97 17.98 26.66
N HIS A 198 -12.74 18.32 26.29
CA HIS A 198 -11.86 19.11 27.13
C HIS A 198 -12.39 20.55 27.20
N HIS A 199 -12.16 21.25 28.32
CA HIS A 199 -12.61 22.63 28.51
C HIS A 199 -12.04 23.61 27.45
N ARG A 200 -10.89 23.28 26.85
CA ARG A 200 -10.30 24.02 25.72
C ARG A 200 -10.73 23.42 24.39
N ALA A 201 -11.23 24.26 23.49
CA ALA A 201 -11.56 23.88 22.12
C ALA A 201 -10.34 23.27 21.41
N LEU A 202 -10.59 22.30 20.52
CA LEU A 202 -9.60 21.62 19.66
C LEU A 202 -8.56 20.75 20.41
N GLN A 203 -8.68 20.62 21.73
CA GLN A 203 -7.95 19.61 22.51
C GLN A 203 -8.79 18.36 22.68
N MET A 204 -8.15 17.18 22.70
CA MET A 204 -8.83 15.87 22.65
C MET A 204 -9.76 15.73 21.42
N SER A 205 -9.44 16.43 20.33
CA SER A 205 -10.20 16.46 19.09
C SER A 205 -9.23 16.50 17.90
N PRO A 206 -9.50 15.78 16.79
CA PRO A 206 -10.65 14.91 16.53
C PRO A 206 -10.62 13.57 17.27
N ARG A 207 -11.80 12.97 17.44
CA ARG A 207 -12.01 11.64 18.03
C ARG A 207 -12.43 10.68 16.94
N PHE A 208 -12.12 9.39 17.10
CA PHE A 208 -12.48 8.38 16.10
C PHE A 208 -12.92 7.07 16.77
N ILE A 209 -13.88 6.40 16.14
CA ILE A 209 -14.39 5.08 16.56
C ILE A 209 -14.40 4.14 15.35
N GLY A 210 -14.30 2.83 15.59
CA GLY A 210 -14.39 1.84 14.52
C GLY A 210 -13.11 1.61 13.72
N ILE A 211 -11.98 2.22 14.11
CA ILE A 211 -10.69 2.02 13.43
C ILE A 211 -10.13 0.65 13.81
N LYS A 212 -9.73 -0.15 12.82
CA LYS A 212 -9.05 -1.42 13.05
C LYS A 212 -7.57 -1.18 13.38
N PRO A 213 -6.94 -2.00 14.24
CA PRO A 213 -5.52 -1.84 14.57
C PRO A 213 -4.59 -1.77 13.36
N ASN A 214 -4.84 -2.60 12.33
CA ASN A 214 -4.03 -2.65 11.10
C ASN A 214 -4.22 -1.43 10.19
N GLU A 215 -5.26 -0.62 10.41
CA GLU A 215 -5.55 0.58 9.61
C GLU A 215 -4.96 1.84 10.25
N VAL A 216 -4.44 1.77 11.48
CA VAL A 216 -3.90 2.93 12.20
C VAL A 216 -2.58 3.38 11.58
N ILE A 217 -2.47 4.67 11.29
CA ILE A 217 -1.23 5.31 10.85
C ILE A 217 -0.54 5.88 12.09
N TRP A 218 0.29 5.07 12.75
CA TRP A 218 0.94 5.41 14.02
C TRP A 218 1.73 6.72 13.99
N LYS A 219 2.42 7.01 12.89
CA LYS A 219 3.18 8.27 12.69
C LYS A 219 2.31 9.52 12.80
N SER A 220 1.02 9.43 12.45
CA SER A 220 0.09 10.56 12.51
C SER A 220 -0.38 10.88 13.93
N LEU A 221 -0.26 9.93 14.87
CA LEU A 221 -0.73 10.09 16.25
C LEU A 221 0.13 11.03 17.09
N ASN A 222 1.37 11.30 16.66
CA ASN A 222 2.29 12.20 17.35
C ASN A 222 2.02 13.69 17.06
N TYR A 223 1.22 14.01 16.04
CA TYR A 223 1.01 15.40 15.65
C TYR A 223 -0.02 16.07 16.57
N SER A 224 0.30 17.28 17.01
CA SER A 224 -0.67 18.15 17.67
C SER A 224 -1.66 18.73 16.65
N TRP A 225 -2.81 19.19 17.12
CA TRP A 225 -3.89 19.70 16.26
C TRP A 225 -3.42 20.80 15.29
N TRP A 226 -2.56 21.73 15.74
CA TRP A 226 -2.02 22.80 14.91
C TRP A 226 -1.09 22.27 13.82
N GLN A 227 -0.24 21.29 14.15
CA GLN A 227 0.64 20.66 13.17
C GLN A 227 -0.17 19.92 12.10
N VAL A 228 -1.25 19.23 12.50
CA VAL A 228 -2.18 18.59 11.55
C VAL A 228 -2.84 19.64 10.65
N ALA A 229 -3.31 20.75 11.21
CA ALA A 229 -3.92 21.84 10.44
C ALA A 229 -2.95 22.40 9.39
N ILE A 230 -1.73 22.77 9.79
CA ILE A 230 -0.70 23.31 8.87
C ILE A 230 -0.37 22.30 7.77
N ARG A 231 -0.10 21.04 8.13
CA ARG A 231 0.19 19.98 7.15
C ARG A 231 -0.93 19.81 6.14
N ARG A 232 -2.17 19.86 6.61
CA ARG A 232 -3.37 19.74 5.76
C ARG A 232 -3.49 20.92 4.79
N TYR A 233 -3.23 22.15 5.24
CA TYR A 233 -3.19 23.32 4.35
C TYR A 233 -2.06 23.22 3.31
N VAL A 234 -0.86 22.80 3.72
CA VAL A 234 0.27 22.57 2.81
C VAL A 234 -0.09 21.54 1.75
N ILE A 235 -0.74 20.43 2.14
CA ILE A 235 -1.14 19.39 1.21
C ILE A 235 -2.29 19.81 0.30
N TYR A 236 -3.26 20.59 0.79
CA TYR A 236 -4.27 21.17 -0.10
C TYR A 236 -3.66 22.10 -1.14
N THR A 237 -2.68 22.91 -0.74
CA THR A 237 -1.94 23.78 -1.67
C THR A 237 -1.13 22.95 -2.66
N ALA A 238 -0.45 21.89 -2.20
CA ALA A 238 0.29 20.98 -3.06
C ALA A 238 -0.61 20.25 -4.07
N ILE A 239 -1.80 19.81 -3.66
CA ILE A 239 -2.79 19.18 -4.55
C ILE A 239 -3.34 20.19 -5.55
N ALA A 240 -3.62 21.43 -5.13
CA ALA A 240 -4.04 22.49 -6.05
C ALA A 240 -2.95 22.78 -7.10
N GLY A 241 -1.68 22.86 -6.67
CA GLY A 241 -0.55 22.97 -7.58
C GLY A 241 -0.45 21.77 -8.53
N LEU A 242 -0.55 20.54 -8.00
CA LEU A 242 -0.58 19.32 -8.80
C LEU A 242 -1.67 19.39 -9.88
N VAL A 243 -2.89 19.78 -9.53
CA VAL A 243 -3.99 19.92 -10.48
C VAL A 243 -3.63 20.88 -11.61
N VAL A 244 -3.05 22.05 -11.32
CA VAL A 244 -2.68 23.03 -12.34
C VAL A 244 -1.54 22.52 -13.23
N PHE A 245 -0.46 22.02 -12.63
CA PHE A 245 0.71 21.55 -13.38
C PHE A 245 0.42 20.29 -14.21
N TRP A 246 -0.54 19.46 -13.79
CA TRP A 246 -0.89 18.23 -14.50
C TRP A 246 -1.61 18.47 -15.83
N ALA A 247 -2.12 19.69 -16.09
CA ALA A 247 -2.65 20.05 -17.41
C ALA A 247 -1.59 19.90 -18.52
N LEU A 248 -0.30 20.15 -18.22
CA LEU A 248 0.79 20.01 -19.18
C LEU A 248 0.96 18.55 -19.67
N PRO A 249 1.18 17.55 -18.80
CA PRO A 249 1.19 16.15 -19.22
C PRO A 249 -0.05 15.71 -20.00
N VAL A 250 -1.24 16.16 -19.57
CA VAL A 250 -2.51 15.79 -20.22
C VAL A 250 -2.60 16.32 -21.64
N THR A 251 -2.26 17.59 -21.86
CA THR A 251 -2.25 18.19 -23.20
C THR A 251 -1.20 17.56 -24.11
N ILE A 252 0.01 17.30 -23.60
CA ILE A 252 1.08 16.63 -24.34
C ILE A 252 0.64 15.22 -24.79
N VAL A 253 0.11 14.42 -23.86
CA VAL A 253 -0.39 13.07 -24.18
C VAL A 253 -1.57 13.13 -25.15
N GLY A 254 -2.46 14.11 -25.00
CA GLY A 254 -3.55 14.35 -25.94
C GLY A 254 -3.07 14.61 -27.36
N ILE A 255 -2.04 15.45 -27.54
CA ILE A 255 -1.46 15.76 -28.86
C ILE A 255 -0.70 14.56 -29.43
N ILE A 256 0.12 13.87 -28.63
CA ILE A 256 0.88 12.69 -29.05
C ILE A 256 -0.04 11.55 -29.46
N ALA A 257 -1.15 11.37 -28.77
CA ALA A 257 -2.09 10.30 -29.07
C ALA A 257 -2.97 10.58 -30.31
N GLN A 258 -2.91 11.80 -30.87
CA GLN A 258 -3.56 12.13 -32.13
C GLN A 258 -2.83 11.41 -33.29
N VAL A 259 -3.56 10.61 -34.06
CA VAL A 259 -2.98 9.80 -35.14
C VAL A 259 -2.30 10.66 -36.22
N ASN A 260 -2.78 11.88 -36.45
CA ASN A 260 -2.14 12.82 -37.38
C ASN A 260 -0.73 13.24 -36.93
N THR A 261 -0.50 13.39 -35.63
CA THR A 261 0.82 13.67 -35.06
C THR A 261 1.72 12.45 -35.18
N ILE A 262 1.20 11.25 -34.86
CA ILE A 262 1.97 9.99 -34.92
C ILE A 262 2.46 9.70 -36.35
N LYS A 263 1.64 10.00 -37.36
CA LYS A 263 1.99 9.88 -38.79
C LYS A 263 3.20 10.73 -39.19
N SER A 264 3.47 11.81 -38.46
CA SER A 264 4.58 12.73 -38.75
C SER A 264 5.91 12.35 -38.07
N LEU A 265 5.91 11.36 -37.17
CA LEU A 265 7.14 10.89 -36.51
C LEU A 265 7.96 9.96 -37.42
N PRO A 266 9.29 10.12 -37.47
CA PRO A 266 10.16 9.26 -38.27
C PRO A 266 10.10 7.81 -37.76
N GLY A 267 9.82 6.86 -38.67
CA GLY A 267 9.74 5.41 -38.37
C GLY A 267 8.32 4.84 -38.19
N LEU A 268 7.29 5.67 -38.12
CA LEU A 268 5.88 5.26 -37.98
C LEU A 268 5.05 5.43 -39.27
N THR A 269 5.70 5.60 -40.42
CA THR A 269 5.03 5.78 -41.73
C THR A 269 4.22 4.55 -42.16
N TRP A 270 4.52 3.36 -41.61
CA TRP A 270 3.74 2.13 -41.83
C TRP A 270 2.27 2.25 -41.37
N ILE A 271 1.97 3.18 -40.44
CA ILE A 271 0.60 3.45 -39.98
C ILE A 271 -0.30 3.97 -41.12
N GLN A 272 0.29 4.52 -42.20
CA GLN A 272 -0.43 5.00 -43.37
C GLN A 272 -0.98 3.86 -44.24
N ASN A 273 -0.42 2.65 -44.11
CA ASN A 273 -0.83 1.47 -44.88
C ASN A 273 -1.98 0.68 -44.22
N ILE A 274 -2.46 1.14 -43.06
CA ILE A 274 -3.54 0.48 -42.31
C ILE A 274 -4.91 0.85 -42.92
N PRO A 275 -5.86 -0.10 -43.03
CA PRO A 275 -7.22 0.18 -43.49
C PRO A 275 -7.87 1.34 -42.73
N GLN A 276 -8.58 2.21 -43.46
CA GLN A 276 -9.17 3.44 -42.92
C GLN A 276 -10.09 3.21 -41.72
N VAL A 277 -10.79 2.06 -41.68
CA VAL A 277 -11.66 1.66 -40.56
C VAL A 277 -10.85 1.43 -39.27
N ILE A 278 -9.73 0.70 -39.37
CA ILE A 278 -8.86 0.41 -38.21
C ILE A 278 -8.15 1.70 -37.76
N LEU A 279 -7.72 2.53 -38.70
CA LEU A 279 -7.08 3.81 -38.41
C LEU A 279 -8.05 4.78 -37.68
N GLY A 280 -9.32 4.82 -38.10
CA GLY A 280 -10.37 5.56 -37.41
C GLY A 280 -10.61 5.07 -35.98
N ALA A 281 -10.69 3.75 -35.78
CA ALA A 281 -10.82 3.15 -34.45
C ALA A 281 -9.63 3.47 -33.53
N VAL A 282 -8.41 3.31 -34.03
CA VAL A 282 -7.19 3.67 -33.29
C VAL A 282 -7.17 5.17 -32.96
N SER A 283 -7.61 6.03 -33.87
CA SER A 283 -7.65 7.49 -33.63
C SER A 283 -8.63 7.91 -32.53
N GLY A 284 -9.74 7.18 -32.32
CA GLY A 284 -10.68 7.48 -31.23
C GLY A 284 -10.27 6.86 -29.89
N LEU A 285 -9.69 5.66 -29.94
CA LEU A 285 -9.38 4.87 -28.74
C LEU A 285 -8.01 5.19 -28.13
N LEU A 286 -7.00 5.50 -28.95
CA LEU A 286 -5.62 5.70 -28.48
C LEU A 286 -5.49 6.87 -27.50
N PRO A 287 -6.08 8.07 -27.74
CA PRO A 287 -6.07 9.16 -26.75
C PRO A 287 -6.75 8.76 -25.45
N SER A 288 -7.85 8.01 -25.55
CA SER A 288 -8.61 7.53 -24.39
C SER A 288 -7.80 6.56 -23.53
N ILE A 289 -7.07 5.64 -24.15
CA ILE A 289 -6.18 4.68 -23.48
C ILE A 289 -5.00 5.41 -22.83
N ALA A 290 -4.33 6.28 -23.59
CA ALA A 290 -3.14 7.01 -23.11
C ALA A 290 -3.50 7.93 -21.92
N LEU A 291 -4.62 8.64 -22.00
CA LEU A 291 -5.14 9.43 -20.88
C LEU A 291 -5.50 8.55 -19.69
N SER A 292 -6.17 7.41 -19.89
CA SER A 292 -6.53 6.50 -18.80
C SER A 292 -5.29 6.00 -18.02
N ILE A 293 -4.22 5.66 -18.73
CA ILE A 293 -2.94 5.25 -18.12
C ILE A 293 -2.35 6.40 -17.31
N LEU A 294 -2.31 7.61 -17.89
CA LEU A 294 -1.83 8.81 -17.19
C LEU A 294 -2.65 9.08 -15.91
N MET A 295 -3.99 8.98 -15.99
CA MET A 295 -4.88 9.22 -14.85
C MET A 295 -4.72 8.17 -13.75
N SER A 296 -4.40 6.91 -14.09
CA SER A 296 -4.16 5.84 -13.11
C SER A 296 -2.98 6.13 -12.17
N SER A 297 -2.01 6.94 -12.61
CA SER A 297 -0.87 7.33 -11.77
C SER A 297 -1.23 8.33 -10.66
N VAL A 298 -2.26 9.16 -10.87
CA VAL A 298 -2.58 10.30 -10.00
C VAL A 298 -3.04 9.88 -8.59
N PRO A 299 -3.94 8.89 -8.41
CA PRO A 299 -4.33 8.41 -7.09
C PRO A 299 -3.14 7.94 -6.24
N VAL A 300 -2.08 7.40 -6.86
CA VAL A 300 -0.88 6.95 -6.14
C VAL A 300 -0.15 8.13 -5.50
N PHE A 301 0.00 9.24 -6.23
CA PHE A 301 0.56 10.49 -5.70
C PHE A 301 -0.32 11.11 -4.61
N ILE A 302 -1.63 11.19 -4.85
CA ILE A 302 -2.58 11.76 -3.88
C ILE A 302 -2.62 10.91 -2.61
N ARG A 303 -2.59 9.58 -2.70
CA ARG A 303 -2.55 8.67 -1.54
C ARG A 303 -1.30 8.88 -0.69
N THR A 304 -0.16 9.15 -1.31
CA THR A 304 1.08 9.50 -0.61
C THR A 304 0.93 10.82 0.14
N CYS A 305 0.36 11.85 -0.51
CA CYS A 305 0.04 13.12 0.12
C CYS A 305 -0.95 12.96 1.28
N ALA A 306 -1.97 12.12 1.12
CA ALA A 306 -2.98 11.84 2.16
C ALA A 306 -2.34 11.27 3.43
N ARG A 307 -1.36 10.36 3.29
CA ARG A 307 -0.59 9.83 4.43
C ARG A 307 0.21 10.89 5.16
N TRP A 308 0.69 11.92 4.47
CA TRP A 308 1.42 13.04 5.07
C TRP A 308 0.51 14.12 5.68
N SER A 309 -0.79 14.09 5.36
CA SER A 309 -1.82 15.05 5.82
C SER A 309 -2.16 14.93 7.30
N GLY A 310 -1.68 13.87 7.97
CA GLY A 310 -2.06 13.57 9.35
C GLY A 310 -3.39 12.80 9.44
N CYS A 311 -3.79 12.08 8.38
CA CYS A 311 -4.86 11.10 8.48
C CYS A 311 -4.48 10.03 9.51
N VAL A 312 -5.40 9.70 10.43
CA VAL A 312 -5.12 8.72 11.50
C VAL A 312 -5.34 7.27 11.07
N SER A 313 -6.13 7.06 10.02
CA SER A 313 -6.42 5.74 9.48
C SER A 313 -6.23 5.66 7.97
N LEU A 314 -5.89 4.47 7.47
CA LEU A 314 -5.81 4.19 6.05
C LEU A 314 -7.14 4.46 5.34
N SER A 315 -8.28 4.10 5.95
CA SER A 315 -9.61 4.37 5.37
C SER A 315 -9.89 5.87 5.21
N GLN A 316 -9.42 6.71 6.14
CA GLN A 316 -9.52 8.16 5.98
C GLN A 316 -8.60 8.69 4.90
N ALA A 317 -7.39 8.14 4.78
CA ALA A 317 -6.47 8.48 3.70
C ALA A 317 -7.05 8.11 2.33
N GLU A 318 -7.72 6.96 2.19
CA GLU A 318 -8.44 6.59 0.97
C GLU A 318 -9.62 7.53 0.70
N LEU A 319 -10.46 7.85 1.70
CA LEU A 319 -11.56 8.79 1.53
C LEU A 319 -11.06 10.19 1.11
N PHE A 320 -9.98 10.66 1.71
CA PHE A 320 -9.33 11.90 1.32
C PHE A 320 -8.84 11.84 -0.14
N THR A 321 -8.21 10.73 -0.51
CA THR A 321 -7.71 10.48 -1.87
C THR A 321 -8.86 10.48 -2.87
N GLN A 322 -9.97 9.81 -2.58
CA GLN A 322 -11.17 9.79 -3.43
C GLN A 322 -11.76 11.18 -3.63
N LYS A 323 -11.88 11.98 -2.56
CA LYS A 323 -12.41 13.36 -2.66
C LYS A 323 -11.50 14.25 -3.51
N ALA A 324 -10.19 14.20 -3.28
CA ALA A 324 -9.22 14.98 -4.05
C ALA A 324 -9.15 14.51 -5.51
N TYR A 325 -9.19 13.19 -5.75
CA TYR A 325 -9.17 12.62 -7.08
C TYR A 325 -10.45 12.93 -7.86
N PHE A 326 -11.61 12.98 -7.21
CA PHE A 326 -12.86 13.42 -7.84
C PHE A 326 -12.75 14.86 -8.37
N ILE A 327 -12.26 15.79 -7.55
CA ILE A 327 -12.03 17.18 -7.97
C ILE A 327 -11.05 17.23 -9.15
N PHE A 328 -9.97 16.45 -9.07
CA PHE A 328 -8.99 16.32 -10.13
C PHE A 328 -9.62 15.80 -11.44
N GLN A 329 -10.48 14.77 -11.38
CA GLN A 329 -11.18 14.24 -12.56
C GLN A 329 -12.11 15.28 -13.18
N VAL A 330 -12.88 16.01 -12.36
CA VAL A 330 -13.78 17.07 -12.86
C VAL A 330 -12.99 18.18 -13.56
N LEU A 331 -11.85 18.59 -13.01
CA LEU A 331 -11.05 19.66 -13.62
C LEU A 331 -10.27 19.18 -14.84
N GLN A 332 -9.57 18.05 -14.75
CA GLN A 332 -8.66 17.61 -15.82
C GLN A 332 -9.36 16.73 -16.87
N VAL A 333 -10.07 15.69 -16.46
CA VAL A 333 -10.69 14.73 -17.39
C VAL A 333 -11.98 15.28 -17.98
N PHE A 334 -12.72 16.11 -17.24
CA PHE A 334 -13.93 16.75 -17.76
C PHE A 334 -13.65 18.13 -18.35
N LEU A 335 -13.27 19.12 -17.54
CA LEU A 335 -13.18 20.50 -18.00
C LEU A 335 -12.03 20.72 -19.01
N VAL A 336 -10.78 20.35 -18.68
CA VAL A 336 -9.63 20.56 -19.57
C VAL A 336 -9.78 19.76 -20.86
N GLN A 337 -10.16 18.48 -20.78
CA GLN A 337 -10.33 17.66 -21.99
C GLN A 337 -11.43 18.17 -22.91
N THR A 338 -12.56 18.63 -22.35
CA THR A 338 -13.65 19.23 -23.16
C THR A 338 -13.19 20.51 -23.87
N LEU A 339 -12.28 21.27 -23.25
CA LEU A 339 -11.71 22.49 -23.83
C LEU A 339 -10.42 22.27 -24.64
N SER A 340 -9.90 21.03 -24.70
CA SER A 340 -8.53 20.70 -25.10
C SER A 340 -8.17 21.09 -26.53
N ASN A 341 -9.14 21.04 -27.47
CA ASN A 341 -8.92 21.49 -28.86
C ASN A 341 -8.56 22.98 -28.97
N SER A 342 -8.67 23.77 -27.89
CA SER A 342 -8.25 25.16 -27.85
C SER A 342 -7.79 25.59 -26.46
N PHE A 343 -7.33 24.70 -25.57
CA PHE A 343 -7.15 25.05 -24.14
C PHE A 343 -6.28 26.29 -23.90
N ILE A 344 -5.17 26.45 -24.62
CA ILE A 344 -4.29 27.62 -24.49
C ILE A 344 -5.02 28.91 -24.94
N SER A 345 -5.70 28.87 -26.09
CA SER A 345 -6.50 30.00 -26.61
C SER A 345 -7.72 30.30 -25.74
N SER A 346 -8.36 29.28 -25.19
CA SER A 346 -9.49 29.35 -24.28
C SER A 346 -9.09 29.91 -22.93
N LEU A 347 -7.93 29.52 -22.36
CA LEU A 347 -7.43 30.08 -21.09
C LEU A 347 -7.15 31.58 -21.22
N VAL A 348 -6.54 32.00 -22.32
CA VAL A 348 -6.31 33.43 -22.63
C VAL A 348 -7.64 34.17 -22.83
N THR A 349 -8.62 33.52 -23.46
CA THR A 349 -9.97 34.10 -23.67
C THR A 349 -10.79 34.19 -22.38
N ILE A 350 -10.63 33.22 -21.47
CA ILE A 350 -11.30 33.16 -20.17
C ILE A 350 -10.69 34.14 -19.18
N LEU A 351 -9.35 34.27 -19.17
CA LEU A 351 -8.65 35.29 -18.36
C LEU A 351 -9.02 36.71 -18.80
N ARG A 352 -9.27 36.91 -20.10
CA ARG A 352 -9.71 38.21 -20.65
C ARG A 352 -11.21 38.45 -20.50
N ASN A 353 -12.04 37.40 -20.57
CA ASN A 353 -13.50 37.48 -20.51
C ASN A 353 -14.11 36.27 -19.76
N PRO A 354 -14.17 36.30 -18.41
CA PRO A 354 -14.67 35.18 -17.61
C PRO A 354 -16.16 34.88 -17.83
N ASN A 355 -16.96 35.84 -18.30
CA ASN A 355 -18.38 35.63 -18.58
C ASN A 355 -18.65 34.71 -19.78
N ASN A 356 -17.69 34.54 -20.69
CA ASN A 356 -17.86 33.71 -21.90
C ASN A 356 -17.52 32.22 -21.70
N VAL A 357 -17.06 31.83 -20.50
CA VAL A 357 -16.72 30.43 -20.18
C VAL A 357 -17.90 29.50 -20.46
N PHE A 358 -19.11 29.88 -20.07
CA PHE A 358 -20.30 29.05 -20.25
C PHE A 358 -20.70 28.90 -21.72
N GLY A 359 -20.55 29.96 -22.51
CA GLY A 359 -20.79 29.91 -23.97
C GLY A 359 -19.80 28.98 -24.67
N MET A 360 -18.50 29.11 -24.37
CA MET A 360 -17.48 28.21 -24.91
C MET A 360 -17.74 26.76 -24.53
N LEU A 361 -18.01 26.50 -23.25
CA LEU A 361 -18.30 25.16 -22.76
C LEU A 361 -19.54 24.54 -23.45
N SER A 362 -20.60 25.33 -23.66
CA SER A 362 -21.81 24.86 -24.36
C SER A 362 -21.55 24.42 -25.80
N SER A 363 -20.63 25.11 -26.50
CA SER A 363 -20.24 24.77 -27.88
C SER A 363 -19.26 23.60 -27.97
N SER A 364 -18.37 23.44 -26.97
CA SER A 364 -17.33 22.41 -26.96
C SER A 364 -17.83 21.05 -26.44
N ILE A 365 -18.79 21.02 -25.51
CA ILE A 365 -19.34 19.76 -24.95
C ILE A 365 -19.85 18.80 -26.05
N PRO A 366 -20.69 19.24 -27.01
CA PRO A 366 -21.17 18.33 -28.07
C PRO A 366 -20.03 17.76 -28.92
N THR A 367 -19.03 18.58 -29.23
CA THR A 367 -17.86 18.14 -30.02
C THR A 367 -16.97 17.14 -29.27
N ALA A 368 -16.90 17.24 -27.93
CA ALA A 368 -16.15 16.33 -27.08
C ALA A 368 -16.88 14.99 -26.82
N SER A 369 -18.15 14.85 -27.19
CA SER A 369 -18.96 13.65 -26.96
C SER A 369 -18.32 12.38 -27.55
N ASN A 370 -17.76 12.46 -28.76
CA ASN A 370 -17.08 11.34 -29.42
C ASN A 370 -15.89 10.81 -28.61
N PHE A 371 -15.16 11.72 -27.94
CA PHE A 371 -14.09 11.34 -27.04
C PHE A 371 -14.64 10.61 -25.81
N TYR A 372 -15.67 11.15 -25.14
CA TYR A 372 -16.24 10.53 -23.95
C TYR A 372 -16.87 9.17 -24.21
N ILE A 373 -17.55 8.99 -25.35
CA ILE A 373 -18.08 7.67 -25.76
C ILE A 373 -16.93 6.66 -25.88
N SER A 374 -15.87 7.03 -26.59
CA SER A 374 -14.67 6.18 -26.74
C SER A 374 -14.01 5.90 -25.39
N PHE A 375 -13.90 6.92 -24.54
CA PHE A 375 -13.31 6.83 -23.20
C PHE A 375 -14.10 5.90 -22.29
N PHE A 376 -15.43 6.01 -22.23
CA PHE A 376 -16.25 5.13 -21.39
C PHE A 376 -16.28 3.69 -21.90
N ILE A 377 -16.26 3.46 -23.21
CA ILE A 377 -16.15 2.11 -23.77
C ILE A 377 -14.82 1.47 -23.36
N VAL A 378 -13.70 2.18 -23.57
CA VAL A 378 -12.37 1.70 -23.18
C VAL A 378 -12.30 1.46 -21.68
N GLN A 379 -12.70 2.45 -20.87
CA GLN A 379 -12.58 2.36 -19.43
C GLN A 379 -13.50 1.29 -18.84
N GLY A 380 -14.75 1.21 -19.30
CA GLY A 380 -15.72 0.22 -18.85
C GLY A 380 -15.28 -1.21 -19.16
N LEU A 381 -14.88 -1.48 -20.40
CA LEU A 381 -14.43 -2.82 -20.81
C LEU A 381 -13.08 -3.16 -20.19
N THR A 382 -12.10 -2.25 -20.23
CA THR A 382 -10.75 -2.53 -19.74
C THR A 382 -10.74 -2.78 -18.24
N ILE A 383 -11.47 -1.99 -17.43
CA ILE A 383 -11.52 -2.20 -15.98
C ILE A 383 -12.23 -3.52 -15.67
N ALA A 384 -13.36 -3.81 -16.31
CA ALA A 384 -14.09 -5.06 -16.08
C ALA A 384 -13.23 -6.29 -16.42
N THR A 385 -12.57 -6.28 -17.58
CA THR A 385 -11.65 -7.35 -17.98
C THR A 385 -10.43 -7.41 -17.06
N SER A 386 -9.86 -6.28 -16.65
CA SER A 386 -8.68 -6.25 -15.76
C SER A 386 -8.99 -6.84 -14.39
N VAL A 387 -10.16 -6.54 -13.81
CA VAL A 387 -10.57 -7.09 -12.51
C VAL A 387 -10.83 -8.59 -12.60
N LEU A 388 -11.42 -9.06 -13.70
CA LEU A 388 -11.69 -10.49 -13.89
C LEU A 388 -10.41 -11.30 -14.16
N THR A 389 -9.50 -10.75 -14.97
CA THR A 389 -8.29 -11.47 -15.42
C THR A 389 -7.11 -11.33 -14.47
N GLN A 390 -7.09 -10.29 -13.61
CA GLN A 390 -6.02 -10.02 -12.63
C GLN A 390 -4.59 -10.18 -13.20
N VAL A 391 -4.38 -9.79 -14.47
CA VAL A 391 -3.13 -10.06 -15.21
C VAL A 391 -1.91 -9.51 -14.49
N PHE A 392 -2.02 -8.31 -13.91
CA PHE A 392 -0.92 -7.68 -13.19
C PHE A 392 -0.49 -8.48 -11.95
N GLU A 393 -1.46 -8.93 -11.15
CA GLU A 393 -1.21 -9.73 -9.94
C GLU A 393 -0.61 -11.09 -10.30
N PHE A 394 -1.15 -11.74 -11.34
CA PHE A 394 -0.61 -13.00 -11.85
C PHE A 394 0.83 -12.87 -12.37
N ALA A 395 1.12 -11.81 -13.14
CA ALA A 395 2.46 -11.54 -13.66
C ALA A 395 3.45 -11.26 -12.53
N MET A 396 3.07 -10.42 -11.56
CA MET A 396 3.89 -10.12 -10.37
C MET A 396 4.13 -11.38 -9.53
N PHE A 397 3.11 -12.22 -9.33
CA PHE A 397 3.24 -13.47 -8.61
C PHE A 397 4.20 -14.43 -9.31
N THR A 398 4.05 -14.61 -10.63
CA THR A 398 4.88 -15.51 -11.44
C THR A 398 6.34 -15.05 -11.50
N LEU A 399 6.56 -13.75 -11.67
CA LEU A 399 7.91 -13.18 -11.66
C LEU A 399 8.54 -13.31 -10.27
N SER A 400 7.79 -12.97 -9.22
CA SER A 400 8.24 -13.10 -7.84
C SER A 400 8.52 -14.55 -7.44
N SER A 401 7.70 -15.51 -7.89
CA SER A 401 7.89 -16.92 -7.58
C SER A 401 9.17 -17.46 -8.21
N ARG A 402 9.46 -17.02 -9.44
CA ARG A 402 10.68 -17.42 -10.17
C ARG A 402 11.96 -16.85 -9.56
N PHE A 403 11.95 -15.59 -9.11
CA PHE A 403 13.19 -14.91 -8.68
C PHE A 403 13.37 -14.76 -7.17
N THR A 404 12.30 -14.58 -6.40
CA THR A 404 12.38 -14.14 -4.99
C THR A 404 11.89 -15.18 -3.98
N ASN A 405 10.92 -16.03 -4.34
CA ASN A 405 10.25 -16.90 -3.36
C ASN A 405 11.05 -18.19 -3.08
N ARG A 406 12.01 -18.12 -2.15
CA ARG A 406 12.80 -19.29 -1.76
C ARG A 406 12.27 -20.02 -0.53
N THR A 407 11.51 -19.34 0.36
CA THR A 407 11.00 -19.93 1.60
C THR A 407 9.46 -20.10 1.61
N PRO A 408 8.92 -21.17 2.23
CA PRO A 408 7.47 -21.38 2.34
C PRO A 408 6.74 -20.22 3.03
N ARG A 409 7.37 -19.60 4.03
CA ARG A 409 6.80 -18.43 4.72
C ARG A 409 6.63 -17.23 3.80
N ILE A 410 7.65 -16.89 3.01
CA ILE A 410 7.56 -15.79 2.02
C ILE A 410 6.50 -16.11 0.96
N MET A 411 6.35 -17.37 0.56
CA MET A 411 5.27 -17.79 -0.35
C MET A 411 3.90 -17.57 0.28
N TYR A 412 3.70 -17.96 1.54
CA TYR A 412 2.46 -17.76 2.26
C TYR A 412 2.13 -16.27 2.47
N ASP A 413 3.10 -15.48 2.92
CA ASP A 413 2.91 -14.03 3.15
C ASP A 413 2.58 -13.31 1.84
N LYS A 414 3.23 -13.67 0.73
CA LYS A 414 2.89 -13.08 -0.58
C LYS A 414 1.52 -13.54 -1.07
N TRP A 415 1.17 -14.81 -0.91
CA TRP A 415 -0.13 -15.32 -1.33
C TRP A 415 -1.27 -14.65 -0.56
N THR A 416 -1.13 -14.52 0.76
CA THR A 416 -2.12 -13.84 1.61
C THR A 416 -2.16 -12.34 1.38
N THR A 417 -1.04 -11.69 1.06
CA THR A 417 -1.01 -10.25 0.77
C THR A 417 -1.57 -9.92 -0.60
N LEU A 418 -1.27 -10.73 -1.63
CA LEU A 418 -1.77 -10.53 -2.99
C LEU A 418 -3.28 -10.78 -3.08
N MET A 419 -3.83 -11.76 -2.37
CA MET A 419 -5.29 -11.98 -2.33
C MET A 419 -6.07 -10.91 -1.55
N ARG A 420 -5.39 -10.01 -0.83
CA ARG A 420 -6.03 -9.01 0.05
C ARG A 420 -6.05 -7.59 -0.55
N ASN A 421 -5.25 -7.33 -1.58
CA ASN A 421 -5.28 -6.07 -2.35
C ASN A 421 -6.17 -6.26 -3.56
#